data_AF-B1W2D0-F1
#
_entry.id   AF-B1W2D0-F1
#
_cell.length_a   1.000
_cell.length_b   1.000
_cell.length_c   1.000
_cell.angle_alpha   90.00
_cell.angle_beta   90.00
_cell.angle_gamma   90.00
#
_symmetry.space_group_name_H-M   'P 1'
#
loop_
_entity.id
_entity.type
_entity.pdbx_description
1 polymer ?
#
loop_
_entity_poly.entity_id
_entity_poly.type
_entity_poly.pdbx_seq_one_letter_code
_entity_poly.pdbx_strand_id
1 'polypeptide(L)'
;MSIPDISEALGQSLRRHRFVLRAQPGTTPGEETVHVILDQGGETFHAGHLDHYLGLWSAFAVVRPHGVFRSDEVGRHASFEDAVLAVLMSFTHVE
;
A
#
# COMPACT_ATOMS: atom_id res chain seq x y z
N MET A 1 13.72 8.94 0.62
CA MET A 1 12.31 9.30 0.46
C MET A 1 11.61 9.03 1.78
N SER A 2 10.75 9.95 2.23
CA SER A 2 9.93 9.77 3.42
C SER A 2 8.53 9.34 3.01
N ILE A 3 7.89 8.47 3.79
CA ILE A 3 6.48 8.10 3.58
C ILE A 3 5.64 9.34 3.93
N PRO A 4 4.63 9.70 3.12
CA PRO A 4 3.73 10.80 3.48
C PRO A 4 3.05 10.57 4.83
N ASP A 5 2.74 11.66 5.53
CA ASP A 5 2.02 11.57 6.80
C ASP A 5 0.62 10.99 6.59
N ILE A 6 0.18 10.18 7.55
CA ILE A 6 -1.15 9.58 7.61
C ILE A 6 -1.84 9.99 8.90
N SER A 7 -3.17 9.97 8.90
CA SER A 7 -3.94 10.20 10.13
C SER A 7 -3.52 9.26 11.26
N GLU A 8 -3.65 9.73 12.50
CA GLU A 8 -3.35 8.91 13.68
C GLU A 8 -4.25 7.66 13.72
N ALA A 9 -5.52 7.80 13.33
CA ALA A 9 -6.48 6.70 13.26
C ALA A 9 -6.02 5.61 12.29
N LEU A 10 -5.59 5.98 11.07
CA LEU A 10 -5.04 5.03 10.11
C LEU A 10 -3.75 4.40 10.65
N GLY A 11 -2.85 5.21 11.21
CA GLY A 11 -1.61 4.71 11.81
C GLY A 11 -1.84 3.70 12.94
N GLN A 12 -2.83 3.92 13.80
CA GLN A 12 -3.23 2.97 14.84
C GLN A 12 -3.82 1.69 14.24
N SER A 13 -4.67 1.81 13.21
CA SER A 13 -5.27 0.68 12.52
C SER A 13 -4.22 -0.22 11.85
N LEU A 14 -3.28 0.37 11.09
CA LEU A 14 -2.17 -0.36 10.46
C LEU A 14 -1.39 -1.17 11.50
N ARG A 15 -1.01 -0.54 12.61
CA ARG A 15 -0.28 -1.22 13.71
C ARG A 15 -1.10 -2.36 14.32
N ARG A 16 -2.38 -2.13 14.61
CA ARG A 16 -3.29 -3.13 15.18
C ARG A 16 -3.42 -4.36 14.27
N HIS A 17 -3.43 -4.16 12.96
CA HIS A 17 -3.56 -5.20 11.96
C HIS A 17 -2.21 -5.67 11.38
N ARG A 18 -1.10 -5.24 11.97
CA ARG A 18 0.28 -5.61 11.59
C ARG A 18 0.65 -5.24 10.14
N PHE A 19 0.02 -4.21 9.60
CA PHE A 19 0.43 -3.59 8.34
C PHE A 19 1.53 -2.56 8.57
N VAL A 20 2.46 -2.49 7.62
CA VAL A 20 3.60 -1.59 7.61
C VAL A 20 3.67 -0.93 6.24
N LEU A 21 3.87 0.39 6.24
CA LEU A 21 4.17 1.16 5.04
C LEU A 21 5.68 1.22 4.87
N ARG A 22 6.18 0.97 3.65
CA ARG A 22 7.60 1.02 3.33
C ARG A 22 7.83 1.74 2.01
N ALA A 23 8.49 2.88 2.05
CA ALA A 23 8.92 3.59 0.85
C ALA A 23 9.99 2.79 0.11
N GLN A 24 9.91 2.75 -1.22
CA GLN A 24 10.95 2.21 -2.08
C GLN A 24 12.08 3.24 -2.21
N PRO A 25 13.34 2.88 -1.90
CA PRO A 25 14.46 3.80 -2.10
C PRO A 25 14.79 3.93 -3.59
N GLY A 26 15.22 5.13 -4.00
CA GLY A 26 15.81 5.36 -5.33
C GLY A 26 14.83 5.73 -6.43
N THR A 27 13.59 6.11 -6.10
CA THR A 27 12.64 6.64 -7.10
C THR A 27 13.00 8.08 -7.51
N THR A 28 12.65 8.44 -8.74
CA THR A 28 12.87 9.77 -9.33
C THR A 28 12.04 10.83 -8.58
N PRO A 29 12.49 12.09 -8.44
CA PRO A 29 11.65 13.14 -7.90
C PRO A 29 10.32 13.28 -8.66
N GLY A 30 9.20 13.22 -7.95
CA GLY A 30 7.85 13.20 -8.55
C GLY A 30 7.28 11.80 -8.81
N GLU A 31 8.09 10.76 -8.61
CA GLU A 31 7.70 9.35 -8.58
C GLU A 31 7.93 8.81 -7.18
N GLU A 32 6.87 8.37 -6.50
CA GLU A 32 6.97 7.83 -5.15
C GLU A 32 6.31 6.48 -5.10
N THR A 33 7.06 5.43 -4.76
CA THR A 33 6.48 4.09 -4.56
C THR A 33 6.49 3.75 -3.08
N VAL A 34 5.31 3.45 -2.53
CA VAL A 34 5.16 2.98 -1.14
C VAL A 34 4.47 1.63 -1.13
N HIS A 35 5.11 0.66 -0.48
CA HIS A 35 4.56 -0.68 -0.29
C HIS A 35 3.71 -0.76 0.98
N VAL A 36 2.54 -1.38 0.87
CA VAL A 36 1.69 -1.82 1.97
C VAL A 36 1.98 -3.30 2.21
N ILE A 37 2.48 -3.61 3.41
CA ILE A 37 3.03 -4.91 3.74
C ILE A 37 2.37 -5.43 5.02
N LEU A 38 1.92 -6.68 5.04
CA LEU A 38 1.46 -7.38 6.24
C LEU A 38 2.62 -8.19 6.83
N ASP A 39 3.01 -7.89 8.07
CA ASP A 39 4.01 -8.66 8.81
C ASP A 39 3.34 -9.73 9.69
N GLN A 40 3.54 -11.00 9.37
CA GLN A 40 3.10 -12.15 10.17
C GLN A 40 4.26 -12.92 10.83
N GLY A 41 5.12 -12.24 11.59
CA GLY A 41 5.91 -12.88 12.65
C GLY A 41 6.96 -13.86 12.11
N GLY A 42 7.52 -13.54 10.95
CA GLY A 42 8.49 -14.36 10.23
C GLY A 42 8.24 -14.34 8.72
N GLU A 43 6.98 -14.20 8.32
CA GLU A 43 6.58 -14.09 6.91
C GLU A 43 6.04 -12.69 6.61
N THR A 44 6.62 -12.05 5.61
CA THR A 44 6.21 -10.72 5.13
C THR A 44 5.39 -10.87 3.86
N PHE A 45 4.13 -10.42 3.89
CA PHE A 45 3.21 -10.48 2.77
C PHE A 45 3.07 -9.10 2.12
N HIS A 46 3.32 -8.99 0.83
CA HIS A 46 3.07 -7.75 0.10
C HIS A 46 1.58 -7.66 -0.23
N ALA A 47 0.89 -6.70 0.38
CA ALA A 47 -0.52 -6.44 0.14
C ALA A 47 -0.70 -5.50 -1.06
N GLY A 48 0.20 -4.54 -1.27
CA GLY A 48 0.05 -3.64 -2.40
C GLY A 48 1.15 -2.62 -2.49
N HIS A 49 1.13 -1.85 -3.56
CA HIS A 49 1.98 -0.68 -3.67
C HIS A 49 1.18 0.52 -4.16
N LEU A 50 1.72 1.69 -3.86
CA LEU A 50 1.13 2.99 -4.12
C LEU A 50 2.14 3.76 -4.93
N ASP A 51 1.79 4.12 -6.17
CA ASP A 51 2.64 4.92 -7.04
C ASP A 51 2.10 6.33 -7.15
N HIS A 52 2.88 7.30 -6.71
CA HIS A 52 2.60 8.71 -6.94
C HIS A 52 3.18 9.13 -8.27
N TYR A 53 2.34 9.60 -9.18
CA TYR A 53 2.74 10.13 -10.48
C TYR A 53 1.88 11.34 -10.84
N LEU A 54 2.54 12.45 -11.21
CA LEU A 54 1.89 13.71 -11.62
C LEU A 54 0.81 14.22 -10.63
N GLY A 55 1.03 14.05 -9.33
CA GLY A 55 0.13 14.57 -8.29
C GLY A 55 -1.03 13.64 -7.91
N LEU A 56 -1.03 12.40 -8.42
CA LEU A 56 -2.03 11.39 -8.08
C LEU A 56 -1.36 10.12 -7.55
N TRP A 57 -1.97 9.52 -6.54
CA TRP A 57 -1.61 8.22 -5.99
C TRP A 57 -2.41 7.13 -6.68
N SER A 58 -1.73 6.23 -7.38
CA SER A 58 -2.31 5.03 -7.95
C SER A 58 -2.16 3.90 -6.95
N ALA A 59 -3.27 3.29 -6.56
CA ALA A 59 -3.32 2.20 -5.60
C ALA A 59 -3.35 0.87 -6.36
N PHE A 60 -2.46 -0.04 -5.99
CA PHE A 60 -2.41 -1.38 -6.54
C PHE A 60 -2.45 -2.42 -5.44
N ALA A 61 -3.33 -3.40 -5.59
CA ALA A 61 -3.43 -4.54 -4.69
C ALA A 61 -2.80 -5.77 -5.32
N VAL A 62 -2.13 -6.57 -4.50
CA VAL A 62 -1.46 -7.79 -4.93
C VAL A 62 -2.23 -9.02 -4.44
N VAL A 63 -2.86 -9.75 -5.36
CA VAL A 63 -3.60 -10.99 -5.05
C VAL A 63 -2.72 -12.20 -5.38
N ARG A 64 -2.69 -13.21 -4.50
CA ARG A 64 -1.98 -14.48 -4.73
C ARG A 64 -2.94 -15.62 -4.99
N PRO A 65 -3.16 -16.04 -6.25
CA PRO A 65 -3.71 -17.33 -6.56
C PRO A 65 -2.55 -18.29 -6.88
N HIS A 66 -1.85 -18.87 -5.89
CA HIS A 66 -0.83 -19.93 -6.10
C HIS A 66 0.62 -19.47 -6.42
N GLY A 67 1.11 -18.41 -5.75
CA GLY A 67 2.55 -18.07 -5.75
C GLY A 67 3.00 -17.07 -6.81
N VAL A 68 2.09 -16.62 -7.69
CA VAL A 68 2.31 -15.47 -8.58
C VAL A 68 1.69 -14.23 -7.93
N PHE A 69 2.48 -13.18 -7.77
CA PHE A 69 2.01 -11.87 -7.33
C PHE A 69 1.49 -11.11 -8.54
N ARG A 70 0.17 -11.12 -8.76
CA ARG A 70 -0.45 -10.24 -9.75
C ARG A 70 -0.86 -8.96 -9.03
N SER A 71 -0.42 -7.83 -9.57
CA SER A 71 -0.83 -6.51 -9.11
C SER A 71 -1.97 -6.02 -10.00
N ASP A 72 -3.11 -5.69 -9.43
CA ASP A 72 -4.23 -5.07 -10.14
C ASP A 72 -4.44 -3.64 -9.60
N GLU A 73 -4.59 -2.67 -10.50
CA GLU A 73 -4.91 -1.28 -10.14
C GLU A 73 -6.29 -1.24 -9.51
N VAL A 74 -6.37 -0.81 -8.25
CA VAL A 74 -7.63 -0.71 -7.50
C VAL A 74 -8.20 0.71 -7.50
N GLY A 75 -7.40 1.72 -7.86
CA GLY A 75 -7.90 3.08 -8.01
C GLY A 75 -6.82 4.15 -8.13
N ARG A 76 -7.26 5.38 -8.39
CA ARG A 76 -6.44 6.60 -8.37
C ARG A 76 -7.03 7.60 -7.40
N HIS A 77 -6.17 8.19 -6.59
CA HIS A 77 -6.56 8.99 -5.44
C HIS A 77 -5.72 10.26 -5.38
N ALA A 78 -6.34 11.37 -4.99
CA ALA A 78 -5.62 12.61 -4.74
C ALA A 78 -4.85 12.60 -3.40
N SER A 79 -5.24 11.70 -2.48
CA SER A 79 -4.64 11.55 -1.15
C SER A 79 -3.91 10.21 -1.04
N PHE A 80 -2.73 10.23 -0.42
CA PHE A 80 -1.99 9.03 -0.05
C PHE A 80 -2.80 8.13 0.87
N GLU A 81 -3.49 8.72 1.85
CA GLU A 81 -4.30 8.00 2.83
C GLU A 81 -5.46 7.25 2.17
N ASP A 82 -6.16 7.88 1.22
CA ASP A 82 -7.23 7.23 0.47
C ASP A 82 -6.70 6.06 -0.36
N ALA A 83 -5.51 6.20 -0.94
CA ALA A 83 -4.86 5.14 -1.71
C ALA A 83 -4.48 3.95 -0.81
N VAL A 84 -3.95 4.20 0.40
CA VAL A 84 -3.69 3.15 1.41
C VAL A 84 -4.99 2.43 1.76
N LEU A 85 -6.06 3.16 2.04
CA LEU A 85 -7.36 2.59 2.39
C LEU A 85 -7.92 1.72 1.25
N ALA A 86 -7.80 2.17 0.00
CA ALA A 86 -8.24 1.40 -1.17
C ALA A 86 -7.53 0.05 -1.28
N VAL A 87 -6.20 0.04 -1.09
CA VAL A 87 -5.43 -1.21 -1.03
C VAL A 87 -5.93 -2.10 0.12
N LEU A 88 -6.10 -1.57 1.33
CA LEU A 88 -6.55 -2.39 2.47
C LEU A 88 -7.96 -2.97 2.25
N MET A 89 -8.88 -2.17 1.70
CA MET A 89 -10.26 -2.60 1.44
C MET A 89 -10.34 -3.74 0.43
N SER A 90 -9.45 -3.80 -0.57
CA SER A 90 -9.44 -4.90 -1.54
C SER A 90 -9.08 -6.25 -0.91
N PHE A 91 -8.38 -6.27 0.23
CA PHE A 91 -8.07 -7.51 0.96
C PHE A 91 -9.18 -7.93 1.93
N THR A 92 -10.03 -7.00 2.37
CA THR A 92 -11.14 -7.32 3.26
C THR A 92 -12.32 -7.99 2.56
N HIS A 93 -12.37 -7.95 1.22
CA HIS A 93 -13.45 -8.51 0.40
C HIS A 93 -13.10 -9.85 -0.28
N VAL A 94 -11.98 -10.47 0.08
CA VAL A 94 -11.57 -11.76 -0.47
C VAL A 94 -12.15 -12.86 0.42
N GLU A 95 -13.38 -13.29 0.11
CA GLU A 95 -14.00 -14.53 0.63
C GLU A 95 -13.42 -15.78 -0.05
#